data_AF-A0A1W9LXH4-F1
#
_entry.id   AF-A0A1W9LXH4-F1
#
_cell.length_a   1.000
_cell.length_b   1.000
_cell.length_c   1.000
_cell.angle_alpha   90.00
_cell.angle_beta   90.00
_cell.angle_gamma   90.00
#
_symmetry.space_group_name_H-M   'P 1'
#
loop_
_entity.id
_entity.type
_entity.pdbx_description
1 polymer ?
#
loop_
_entity_poly.entity_id
_entity_poly.type
_entity_poly.pdbx_seq_one_letter_code
_entity_poly.pdbx_strand_id
1 'polypeptide(L)'
;MNDISVDRIKNIKSFPDLVKFLREELNWKLDEEDIDDLTFEYEAEELGIDPKSAVKIREIKQLRPFAAHQPWGIFYIGFEPKRLPVMVLRRILQALVIKKRQTARQPDIAAWQLHDLLFISSYGEENGRTITFAHFCEESQGDLPTLKVIGWDAQDTPLHIDRCVQELGKLRFDSEISPDQWRENWAAAFTLKHREVISTSKMLAAKLAELATRIRKRVNNALLVESKHGPMQQLFKACQETLIRDLSEDRFADMFAQTVAYGLFSARCSRRSGALVAENLKD
;
A
#
# COMPACT_ATOMS: atom_id res chain seq x y z
N MET A 1 -9.12 9.07 -19.44
CA MET A 1 -9.04 8.91 -17.97
C MET A 1 -7.70 9.47 -17.55
N ASN A 2 -7.66 10.50 -16.70
CA ASN A 2 -6.39 11.05 -16.23
C ASN A 2 -5.66 9.97 -15.44
N ASP A 3 -4.52 9.55 -15.98
CA ASP A 3 -3.60 8.63 -15.33
C ASP A 3 -2.99 9.37 -14.13
N ILE A 4 -3.17 8.85 -12.91
CA ILE A 4 -2.65 9.49 -11.71
C ILE A 4 -1.12 9.48 -11.83
N SER A 5 -0.51 10.66 -11.89
CA SER A 5 0.94 10.76 -12.13
C SER A 5 1.75 10.18 -10.97
N VAL A 6 2.66 9.25 -11.30
CA VAL A 6 3.65 8.65 -10.37
C VAL A 6 4.43 9.74 -9.60
N ASP A 7 4.78 10.83 -10.28
CA ASP A 7 5.56 11.92 -9.70
C ASP A 7 4.74 12.73 -8.69
N ARG A 8 3.43 12.87 -8.90
CA ARG A 8 2.55 13.54 -7.93
C ARG A 8 2.45 12.76 -6.63
N ILE A 9 2.25 11.45 -6.71
CA ILE A 9 2.13 10.58 -5.53
C ILE A 9 3.40 10.61 -4.66
N LYS A 10 4.58 10.61 -5.28
CA LYS A 10 5.87 10.66 -4.56
C LYS A 10 6.13 11.98 -3.83
N ASN A 11 5.47 13.05 -4.26
CA ASN A 11 5.65 14.38 -3.67
C ASN A 11 4.68 14.67 -2.51
N ILE A 12 3.80 13.74 -2.16
CA ILE A 12 2.88 13.90 -1.03
C ILE A 12 3.65 13.73 0.28
N LYS A 13 3.98 14.84 0.94
CA LYS A 13 4.75 14.84 2.21
C LYS A 13 3.97 15.41 3.39
N SER A 14 2.94 16.21 3.11
CA SER A 14 2.15 16.91 4.12
C SER A 14 0.65 16.66 3.96
N PHE A 15 -0.13 17.07 4.96
CA PHE A 15 -1.59 17.03 4.88
C PHE A 15 -2.14 17.94 3.74
N PRO A 16 -1.65 19.17 3.53
CA PRO A 16 -2.00 19.98 2.36
C PRO A 16 -1.76 19.29 1.01
N ASP A 17 -0.59 18.64 0.83
CA ASP A 17 -0.30 17.91 -0.42
C ASP A 17 -1.28 16.76 -0.63
N LEU A 18 -1.64 16.07 0.45
CA LEU A 18 -2.62 15.00 0.43
C LEU A 18 -4.01 15.53 0.05
N VAL A 19 -4.47 16.63 0.65
CA VAL A 19 -5.77 17.26 0.31
C VAL A 19 -5.81 17.63 -1.17
N LYS A 20 -4.74 18.22 -1.71
CA LYS A 20 -4.62 18.55 -3.13
C LYS A 20 -4.73 17.29 -4.01
N PHE A 21 -4.06 16.21 -3.63
CA PHE A 21 -4.15 14.93 -4.33
C PHE A 21 -5.58 14.35 -4.30
N LEU A 22 -6.24 14.36 -3.14
CA LEU A 22 -7.61 13.85 -2.99
C LEU A 22 -8.61 14.63 -3.87
N ARG A 23 -8.45 15.95 -3.96
CA ARG A 23 -9.25 16.83 -4.83
C ARG A 23 -9.00 16.56 -6.31
N GLU A 24 -7.75 16.67 -6.74
CA GLU A 24 -7.40 16.70 -8.17
C GLU A 24 -7.43 15.31 -8.82
N GLU A 25 -6.97 14.28 -8.11
CA GLU A 25 -6.78 12.93 -8.68
C GLU A 25 -7.90 11.97 -8.32
N LEU A 26 -8.46 12.10 -7.10
CA LEU A 26 -9.57 11.28 -6.64
C LEU A 26 -10.92 11.98 -6.72
N ASN A 27 -10.99 13.25 -7.15
CA ASN A 27 -12.24 13.98 -7.35
C ASN A 27 -13.11 14.08 -6.08
N TRP A 28 -12.49 14.10 -4.89
CA TRP A 28 -13.22 14.27 -3.64
C TRP A 28 -13.71 15.71 -3.51
N LYS A 29 -15.00 15.89 -3.16
CA LYS A 29 -15.68 17.19 -3.01
C LYS A 29 -15.30 17.91 -1.71
N LEU A 30 -14.02 18.17 -1.54
CA LEU A 30 -13.49 18.92 -0.41
C LEU A 30 -13.64 20.42 -0.72
N ASP A 31 -14.84 20.97 -0.55
CA ASP A 31 -15.25 22.27 -1.12
C ASP A 31 -14.72 23.51 -0.37
N GLU A 32 -14.25 23.38 0.87
CA GLU A 32 -13.73 24.51 1.65
C GLU A 32 -12.40 25.03 1.10
N GLU A 33 -12.22 26.34 1.01
CA GLU A 33 -10.95 26.93 0.56
C GLU A 33 -9.84 26.77 1.60
N ASP A 34 -10.18 26.94 2.87
CA ASP A 34 -9.26 26.74 3.99
C ASP A 34 -9.13 25.26 4.36
N ILE A 35 -7.89 24.82 4.57
CA ILE A 35 -7.58 23.43 4.94
C ILE A 35 -8.04 23.14 6.36
N ASP A 36 -8.01 24.13 7.24
CA ASP A 36 -8.39 23.97 8.65
C ASP A 36 -9.91 23.70 8.77
N ASP A 37 -10.71 24.29 7.86
CA ASP A 37 -12.17 24.08 7.80
C ASP A 37 -12.58 22.72 7.23
N LEU A 38 -11.65 21.99 6.58
CA LEU A 38 -11.92 20.65 6.03
C LEU A 38 -11.98 19.56 7.08
N THR A 39 -11.56 19.84 8.32
CA THR A 39 -11.37 18.80 9.33
C THR A 39 -12.00 19.13 10.68
N PHE A 40 -12.27 18.07 11.45
CA PHE A 40 -12.44 18.14 12.89
C PHE A 40 -11.17 17.56 13.54
N GLU A 41 -10.53 18.33 14.41
CA GLU A 41 -9.37 17.88 15.16
C GLU A 41 -9.82 17.08 16.39
N TYR A 42 -9.06 16.03 16.71
CA TYR A 42 -9.29 15.19 17.88
C TYR A 42 -8.03 15.10 18.71
N GLU A 43 -8.20 15.18 20.02
CA GLU A 43 -7.13 14.85 20.96
C GLU A 43 -7.04 13.34 21.18
N ALA A 44 -5.84 12.85 21.52
CA ALA A 44 -5.61 11.43 21.75
C ALA A 44 -6.45 10.91 22.93
N GLU A 45 -6.63 11.74 23.96
CA GLU A 45 -7.40 11.46 25.17
C GLU A 45 -8.89 11.31 24.88
N GLU A 46 -9.44 12.09 23.94
CA GLU A 46 -10.86 12.01 23.52
C GLU A 46 -11.17 10.65 22.89
N LEU A 47 -10.19 10.05 22.23
CA LEU A 47 -10.28 8.71 21.66
C LEU A 47 -9.86 7.61 22.65
N GLY A 48 -9.67 7.94 23.93
CA GLY A 48 -9.32 7.00 24.98
C GLY A 48 -7.94 6.37 24.83
N ILE A 49 -7.00 7.08 24.18
CA ILE A 49 -5.64 6.62 23.99
C ILE A 49 -4.83 6.93 25.26
N ASP A 50 -4.07 5.95 25.74
CA ASP A 50 -3.24 6.14 26.93
C ASP A 50 -2.07 7.10 26.63
N PRO A 51 -1.60 7.90 27.61
CA PRO A 51 -0.55 8.90 27.38
C PRO A 51 0.73 8.33 26.75
N LYS A 52 1.11 7.07 27.04
CA LYS A 52 2.31 6.46 26.45
C LYS A 52 2.14 6.18 24.95
N SER A 53 0.92 5.93 24.50
CA SER A 53 0.58 5.73 23.09
C SER A 53 0.29 7.06 22.39
N ALA A 54 -0.27 8.04 23.11
CA ALA A 54 -0.57 9.39 22.60
C ALA A 54 0.68 10.11 22.09
N VAL A 55 1.83 9.97 22.77
CA VAL A 55 3.12 10.54 22.35
C VAL A 55 3.54 10.11 20.92
N LYS A 56 2.99 9.01 20.39
CA LYS A 56 3.31 8.56 19.03
C LYS A 56 2.48 9.28 17.96
N ILE A 57 1.48 10.05 18.36
CA ILE A 57 0.51 10.71 17.50
C ILE A 57 0.85 12.19 17.48
N ARG A 58 1.00 12.74 16.29
CA ARG A 58 1.22 14.17 16.07
C ARG A 58 -0.09 14.92 15.95
N GLU A 59 -1.03 14.36 15.19
CA GLU A 59 -2.35 14.97 14.95
C GLU A 59 -3.36 13.89 14.54
N ILE A 60 -4.63 14.10 14.89
CA ILE A 60 -5.76 13.29 14.45
C ILE A 60 -6.80 14.23 13.87
N LYS A 61 -7.13 14.03 12.59
CA LYS A 61 -8.04 14.90 11.84
C LYS A 61 -9.10 14.06 11.15
N GLN A 62 -10.36 14.27 11.46
CA GLN A 62 -11.46 13.70 10.70
C GLN A 62 -11.79 14.64 9.54
N LEU A 63 -11.79 14.16 8.31
CA LEU A 63 -12.30 14.93 7.18
C LEU A 63 -13.82 15.12 7.31
N ARG A 64 -14.28 16.34 7.05
CA ARG A 64 -15.72 16.63 7.01
C ARG A 64 -16.40 15.81 5.92
N PRO A 65 -17.68 15.42 6.13
CA PRO A 65 -18.44 14.75 5.10
C PRO A 65 -18.55 15.60 3.83
N PHE A 66 -18.34 14.98 2.68
CA PHE A 66 -18.41 15.65 1.37
C PHE A 66 -19.48 15.03 0.45
N ALA A 67 -20.24 14.05 0.95
CA ALA A 67 -21.37 13.43 0.27
C ALA A 67 -22.64 13.52 1.14
N ALA A 68 -23.79 13.67 0.50
CA ALA A 68 -25.07 13.62 1.20
C ALA A 68 -25.26 12.24 1.84
N HIS A 69 -25.68 12.22 3.11
CA HIS A 69 -25.90 11.00 3.89
C HIS A 69 -24.69 10.06 3.95
N GLN A 70 -23.47 10.62 3.97
CA GLN A 70 -22.22 9.85 4.02
C GLN A 70 -22.20 8.85 5.18
N PRO A 71 -22.25 7.52 4.92
CA PRO A 71 -22.22 6.52 5.97
C PRO A 71 -20.80 6.25 6.50
N TRP A 72 -19.75 6.74 5.82
CA TRP A 72 -18.34 6.53 6.17
C TRP A 72 -17.65 7.71 6.86
N GLY A 73 -16.60 7.41 7.62
CA GLY A 73 -15.70 8.36 8.23
C GLY A 73 -14.29 8.22 7.66
N ILE A 74 -13.63 9.36 7.38
CA ILE A 74 -12.25 9.39 6.89
C ILE A 74 -11.39 10.16 7.87
N PHE A 75 -10.32 9.52 8.34
CA PHE A 75 -9.45 10.06 9.37
C PHE A 75 -8.02 10.15 8.85
N TYR A 76 -7.45 11.34 8.86
CA TYR A 76 -6.03 11.56 8.72
C TYR A 76 -5.34 11.45 10.08
N ILE A 77 -4.24 10.68 10.15
CA ILE A 77 -3.45 10.53 11.37
C ILE A 77 -1.98 10.75 11.05
N GLY A 78 -1.40 11.77 11.66
CA GLY A 78 0.05 11.99 11.66
C GLY A 78 0.69 11.21 12.81
N PHE A 79 1.67 10.36 12.52
CA PHE A 79 2.43 9.65 13.53
C PHE A 79 3.89 10.11 13.56
N GLU A 80 4.50 10.18 14.75
CA GLU A 80 5.93 10.44 14.91
C GLU A 80 6.83 9.25 14.55
N PRO A 81 6.51 7.99 14.91
CA PRO A 81 7.39 6.86 14.63
C PRO A 81 7.66 6.63 13.15
N LYS A 82 8.84 6.09 12.83
CA LYS A 82 9.23 5.70 11.46
C LYS A 82 8.39 4.59 10.82
N ARG A 83 7.53 3.92 11.59
CA ARG A 83 6.71 2.79 11.13
C ARG A 83 5.29 2.97 11.63
N LEU A 84 4.31 2.53 10.83
CA LEU A 84 2.90 2.58 11.19
C LEU A 84 2.62 1.91 12.55
N PRO A 85 2.16 2.67 13.57
CA PRO A 85 1.81 2.14 14.88
C PRO A 85 0.45 1.41 14.86
N VAL A 86 0.41 0.21 14.29
CA VAL A 86 -0.84 -0.58 14.08
C VAL A 86 -1.68 -0.72 15.35
N MET A 87 -1.04 -0.91 16.51
CA MET A 87 -1.75 -1.04 17.79
C MET A 87 -2.48 0.24 18.19
N VAL A 88 -1.91 1.41 17.89
CA VAL A 88 -2.54 2.71 18.14
C VAL A 88 -3.70 2.90 17.17
N LEU A 89 -3.49 2.60 15.88
CA LEU A 89 -4.55 2.67 14.87
C LEU A 89 -5.74 1.76 15.22
N ARG A 90 -5.49 0.56 15.75
CA ARG A 90 -6.53 -0.35 16.24
C ARG A 90 -7.30 0.21 17.44
N ARG A 91 -6.65 0.97 18.33
CA ARG A 91 -7.32 1.62 19.45
C ARG A 91 -8.20 2.77 18.99
N ILE A 92 -7.70 3.59 18.06
CA ILE A 92 -8.49 4.64 17.39
C ILE A 92 -9.73 4.04 16.75
N LEU A 93 -9.58 2.97 15.96
CA LEU A 93 -10.70 2.23 15.38
C LEU A 93 -11.72 1.80 16.45
N GLN A 94 -11.25 1.23 17.57
CA GLN A 94 -12.14 0.75 18.64
C GLN A 94 -12.91 1.89 19.36
N ALA A 95 -12.39 3.11 19.35
CA ALA A 95 -13.09 4.28 19.88
C ALA A 95 -14.22 4.73 18.94
N LEU A 96 -13.94 4.72 17.63
CA LEU A 96 -14.81 5.24 16.58
C LEU A 96 -15.90 4.26 16.10
N VAL A 97 -15.75 2.96 16.34
CA VAL A 97 -16.73 1.94 15.91
C VAL A 97 -17.93 1.85 16.88
N ILE A 98 -19.13 1.63 16.34
CA ILE A 98 -20.35 1.36 17.13
C ILE A 98 -20.19 0.05 17.93
N LYS A 99 -20.25 0.11 19.27
CA LYS A 99 -20.21 -1.08 20.14
C LYS A 99 -21.64 -1.56 20.48
N LYS A 100 -21.94 -2.85 20.25
CA LYS A 100 -23.27 -3.47 20.51
C LYS A 100 -23.71 -3.50 21.98
N ARG A 101 -22.84 -3.16 22.95
CA ARG A 101 -23.15 -3.11 24.39
C ARG A 101 -22.31 -2.03 25.08
N GLN A 102 -22.85 -0.83 25.26
CA GLN A 102 -22.49 0.06 26.37
C GLN A 102 -23.50 1.21 26.48
N THR A 103 -24.25 1.20 27.57
CA THR A 103 -25.01 2.33 28.11
C THR A 103 -24.02 3.40 28.60
N ALA A 104 -24.28 4.66 28.24
CA ALA A 104 -23.50 5.88 28.50
C ALA A 104 -22.23 6.08 27.62
N ARG A 105 -22.42 6.71 26.46
CA ARG A 105 -21.36 7.43 25.72
C ARG A 105 -21.39 8.92 26.08
N GLN A 106 -20.23 9.58 26.04
CA GLN A 106 -20.20 11.04 25.87
C GLN A 106 -20.91 11.36 24.54
N PRO A 107 -21.88 12.28 24.53
CA PRO A 107 -22.80 12.48 23.41
C PRO A 107 -22.17 13.00 22.10
N ASP A 108 -20.91 13.45 22.10
CA ASP A 108 -20.30 14.18 20.97
C ASP A 108 -19.48 13.35 19.97
N ILE A 109 -19.08 12.11 20.28
CA ILE A 109 -18.25 11.32 19.33
C ILE A 109 -19.15 10.53 18.38
N ALA A 110 -19.15 10.94 17.11
CA ALA A 110 -19.79 10.20 16.03
C ALA A 110 -19.23 8.78 15.93
N ALA A 111 -20.07 7.82 15.54
CA ALA A 111 -19.69 6.41 15.48
C ALA A 111 -20.10 5.76 14.18
N TRP A 112 -19.22 4.92 13.64
CA TRP A 112 -19.36 4.28 12.34
C TRP A 112 -19.40 2.75 12.43
N GLN A 113 -19.86 2.11 11.36
CA GLN A 113 -19.58 0.70 11.18
C GLN A 113 -18.09 0.51 10.88
N LEU A 114 -17.58 -0.68 11.18
CA LEU A 114 -16.16 -0.97 10.99
C LEU A 114 -15.71 -0.87 9.53
N HIS A 115 -16.54 -1.33 8.60
CA HIS A 115 -16.32 -1.28 7.15
C HIS A 115 -16.58 0.11 6.55
N ASP A 116 -17.00 1.07 7.36
CA ASP A 116 -17.28 2.44 6.96
C ASP A 116 -16.14 3.39 7.37
N LEU A 117 -14.98 2.86 7.79
CA LEU A 117 -13.85 3.67 8.20
C LEU A 117 -12.65 3.52 7.25
N LEU A 118 -12.10 4.66 6.85
CA LEU A 118 -10.83 4.78 6.15
C LEU A 118 -9.88 5.65 6.95
N PHE A 119 -8.67 5.15 7.14
CA PHE A 119 -7.59 5.88 7.78
C PHE A 119 -6.51 6.22 6.76
N ILE A 120 -6.10 7.48 6.70
CA ILE A 120 -4.95 7.94 5.94
C ILE A 120 -3.86 8.31 6.94
N SER A 121 -2.85 7.46 7.04
CA SER A 121 -1.74 7.64 7.98
C SER A 121 -0.53 8.22 7.29
N SER A 122 0.15 9.13 7.97
CA SER A 122 1.39 9.74 7.51
C SER A 122 2.45 9.60 8.60
N TYR A 123 3.59 9.00 8.26
CA TYR A 123 4.64 8.64 9.22
C TYR A 123 6.00 8.54 8.53
N GLY A 124 7.09 8.47 9.29
CA GLY A 124 8.45 8.50 8.72
C GLY A 124 9.12 9.87 8.81
N GLU A 125 10.36 9.95 8.34
CA GLU A 125 11.16 11.18 8.35
C GLU A 125 10.71 12.14 7.25
N GLU A 126 11.03 13.44 7.38
CA GLU A 126 10.59 14.48 6.42
C GLU A 126 10.97 14.20 4.96
N ASN A 127 12.13 13.57 4.73
CA ASN A 127 12.62 13.21 3.39
C ASN A 127 12.17 11.83 2.90
N GLY A 128 11.47 11.05 3.73
CA GLY A 128 11.08 9.67 3.45
C GLY A 128 9.69 9.35 3.99
N ARG A 129 8.80 10.35 4.01
CA ARG A 129 7.46 10.23 4.58
C ARG A 129 6.65 9.19 3.80
N THR A 130 6.10 8.23 4.53
CA THR A 130 5.23 7.18 4.00
C THR A 130 3.79 7.61 4.18
N ILE A 131 3.00 7.50 3.11
CA ILE A 131 1.54 7.65 3.17
C ILE A 131 0.92 6.26 3.09
N THR A 132 -0.08 6.00 3.92
CA THR A 132 -0.79 4.72 3.92
C THR A 132 -2.28 4.94 4.10
N PHE A 133 -3.05 4.47 3.13
CA PHE A 133 -4.48 4.29 3.22
C PHE A 133 -4.73 2.93 3.89
N ALA A 134 -5.60 2.91 4.88
CA ALA A 134 -5.85 1.78 5.75
C ALA A 134 -7.34 1.56 5.90
N HIS A 135 -7.78 0.34 5.60
CA HIS A 135 -9.17 -0.08 5.72
C HIS A 135 -9.23 -1.40 6.50
N PHE A 136 -10.17 -1.51 7.43
CA PHE A 136 -10.34 -2.72 8.23
C PHE A 136 -11.46 -3.58 7.65
N CYS A 137 -11.18 -4.86 7.42
CA CYS A 137 -12.16 -5.83 6.93
C CYS A 137 -12.34 -6.97 7.94
N GLU A 138 -13.58 -7.42 8.13
CA GLU A 138 -13.87 -8.71 8.78
C GLU A 138 -13.91 -9.80 7.71
N GLU A 139 -13.08 -10.83 7.84
CA GLU A 139 -13.06 -11.95 6.88
C GLU A 139 -14.13 -13.01 7.18
N SER A 140 -14.59 -13.05 8.42
CA SER A 140 -15.68 -13.90 8.89
C SER A 140 -16.34 -13.24 10.10
N GLN A 141 -17.63 -13.50 10.30
CA GLN A 141 -18.41 -12.87 11.35
C GLN A 141 -17.85 -13.22 12.73
N GLY A 142 -17.30 -12.22 13.43
CA GLY A 142 -16.72 -12.39 14.78
C GLY A 142 -15.19 -12.49 14.84
N ASP A 143 -14.50 -12.47 13.69
CA ASP A 143 -13.03 -12.44 13.66
C ASP A 143 -12.46 -11.06 14.00
N LEU A 144 -11.20 -11.05 14.45
CA LEU A 144 -10.46 -9.80 14.63
C LEU A 144 -10.32 -9.07 13.27
N PRO A 145 -10.71 -7.80 13.19
CA PRO A 145 -10.63 -7.03 11.95
C PRO A 145 -9.22 -7.04 11.36
N THR A 146 -9.11 -7.47 10.12
CA THR A 146 -7.86 -7.50 9.38
C THR A 146 -7.61 -6.12 8.79
N LEU A 147 -6.48 -5.52 9.15
CA LEU A 147 -6.04 -4.25 8.58
C LEU A 147 -5.50 -4.52 7.18
N LYS A 148 -6.07 -3.89 6.17
CA LYS A 148 -5.59 -3.89 4.79
C LYS A 148 -5.09 -2.51 4.41
N VAL A 149 -4.01 -2.45 3.64
CA VAL A 149 -3.33 -1.16 3.35
C VAL A 149 -2.91 -1.01 1.90
N ILE A 150 -2.99 0.24 1.44
CA ILE A 150 -2.35 0.74 0.23
C ILE A 150 -1.39 1.82 0.71
N GLY A 151 -0.11 1.72 0.40
CA GLY A 151 0.86 2.69 0.88
C GLY A 151 2.12 2.72 0.06
N TRP A 152 2.77 3.87 0.08
CA TRP A 152 3.97 4.15 -0.67
C TRP A 152 4.90 5.08 0.10
N ASP A 153 6.19 5.00 -0.22
CA ASP A 153 7.21 5.97 0.18
C ASP A 153 8.02 6.47 -1.03
N ALA A 154 8.89 7.45 -0.79
CA ALA A 154 9.73 8.06 -1.84
C ALA A 154 10.74 7.08 -2.48
N GLN A 155 11.03 5.95 -1.84
CA GLN A 155 11.99 4.95 -2.30
C GLN A 155 11.34 3.78 -3.05
N ASP A 156 10.01 3.75 -3.16
CA ASP A 156 9.29 2.71 -3.86
C ASP A 156 9.54 2.71 -5.37
N THR A 157 9.50 1.52 -5.95
CA THR A 157 9.73 1.32 -7.38
C THR A 157 8.56 1.87 -8.19
N PRO A 158 8.79 2.35 -9.43
CA PRO A 158 7.70 2.80 -10.29
C PRO A 158 6.56 1.80 -10.41
N LEU A 159 6.87 0.50 -10.55
CA LEU A 159 5.87 -0.57 -10.62
C LEU A 159 4.99 -0.68 -9.35
N HIS A 160 5.57 -0.47 -8.16
CA HIS A 160 4.79 -0.47 -6.92
C HIS A 160 3.90 0.77 -6.84
N ILE A 161 4.39 1.93 -7.27
CA ILE A 161 3.60 3.15 -7.35
C ILE A 161 2.45 3.00 -8.36
N ASP A 162 2.70 2.45 -9.55
CA ASP A 162 1.66 2.19 -10.56
C ASP A 162 0.56 1.29 -10.02
N ARG A 163 0.93 0.26 -9.25
CA ARG A 163 -0.05 -0.57 -8.55
C ARG A 163 -0.85 0.23 -7.53
N CYS A 164 -0.20 1.07 -6.73
CA CYS A 164 -0.88 1.93 -5.76
C CYS A 164 -1.84 2.90 -6.46
N VAL A 165 -1.43 3.52 -7.58
CA VAL A 165 -2.28 4.36 -8.44
C VAL A 165 -3.54 3.62 -8.87
N GLN A 166 -3.39 2.40 -9.39
CA GLN A 166 -4.53 1.60 -9.87
C GLN A 166 -5.51 1.27 -8.74
N GLU A 167 -5.01 0.93 -7.55
CA GLU A 167 -5.88 0.65 -6.40
C GLU A 167 -6.54 1.94 -5.88
N LEU A 168 -5.78 3.04 -5.75
CA LEU A 168 -6.32 4.35 -5.35
C LEU A 168 -7.34 4.89 -6.35
N GLY A 169 -7.23 4.54 -7.64
CA GLY A 169 -8.22 4.91 -8.65
C GLY A 169 -9.64 4.44 -8.31
N LYS A 170 -9.80 3.36 -7.55
CA LYS A 170 -11.10 2.87 -7.07
C LYS A 170 -11.69 3.72 -5.93
N LEU A 171 -10.88 4.58 -5.30
CA LEU A 171 -11.32 5.58 -4.31
C LEU A 171 -11.79 6.88 -4.97
N ARG A 172 -11.76 6.98 -6.31
CA ARG A 172 -12.24 8.17 -7.02
C ARG A 172 -13.72 8.38 -6.70
N PHE A 173 -14.06 9.56 -6.21
CA PHE A 173 -15.43 9.93 -5.92
C PHE A 173 -16.15 10.28 -7.22
N ASP A 174 -17.34 9.73 -7.36
CA ASP A 174 -18.23 9.94 -8.48
C ASP A 174 -19.61 10.28 -7.91
N SER A 175 -20.14 11.44 -8.28
CA SER A 175 -21.45 11.89 -7.79
C SER A 175 -22.63 11.20 -8.50
N GLU A 176 -22.38 10.46 -9.58
CA GLU A 176 -23.41 9.70 -10.29
C GLU A 176 -23.73 8.36 -9.61
N ILE A 177 -22.83 7.86 -8.76
CA ILE A 177 -23.04 6.59 -8.03
C ILE A 177 -23.56 6.84 -6.62
N SER A 178 -24.31 5.87 -6.09
CA SER A 178 -24.79 5.95 -4.71
C SER A 178 -23.63 5.87 -3.71
N PRO A 179 -23.79 6.42 -2.50
CA PRO A 179 -22.82 6.26 -1.42
C PRO A 179 -22.46 4.78 -1.17
N ASP A 180 -23.46 3.89 -1.14
CA ASP A 180 -23.22 2.45 -0.96
C ASP A 180 -22.37 1.85 -2.08
N GLN A 181 -22.59 2.26 -3.34
CA GLN A 181 -21.80 1.78 -4.47
C GLN A 181 -20.35 2.27 -4.39
N TRP A 182 -20.12 3.53 -3.99
CA TRP A 182 -18.78 4.04 -3.75
C TRP A 182 -18.09 3.28 -2.60
N ARG A 183 -18.84 2.94 -1.54
CA ARG A 183 -18.37 2.13 -0.42
C ARG A 183 -17.98 0.70 -0.84
N GLU A 184 -18.61 0.12 -1.84
CA GLU A 184 -18.16 -1.17 -2.37
C GLU A 184 -16.88 -1.02 -3.21
N ASN A 185 -16.83 0.02 -4.05
CA ASN A 185 -15.71 0.29 -4.95
C ASN A 185 -14.40 0.55 -4.20
N TRP A 186 -14.41 1.45 -3.22
CA TRP A 186 -13.19 1.76 -2.48
C TRP A 186 -12.72 0.59 -1.59
N ALA A 187 -13.63 -0.22 -1.03
CA ALA A 187 -13.29 -1.38 -0.22
C ALA A 187 -12.57 -2.44 -1.06
N ALA A 188 -12.96 -2.57 -2.33
CA ALA A 188 -12.31 -3.45 -3.31
C ALA A 188 -10.89 -2.99 -3.72
N ALA A 189 -10.45 -1.78 -3.34
CA ALA A 189 -9.06 -1.35 -3.48
C ALA A 189 -8.12 -2.05 -2.48
N PHE A 190 -8.67 -2.43 -1.32
CA PHE A 190 -7.91 -3.00 -0.23
C PHE A 190 -7.84 -4.51 -0.37
N THR A 191 -6.90 -4.98 -1.19
CA THR A 191 -6.69 -6.42 -1.44
C THR A 191 -5.64 -7.05 -0.51
N LEU A 192 -4.63 -6.28 -0.08
CA LEU A 192 -3.49 -6.78 0.69
C LEU A 192 -3.64 -6.56 2.20
N LYS A 193 -3.33 -7.57 3.02
CA LYS A 193 -3.24 -7.39 4.47
C LYS A 193 -1.99 -6.57 4.84
N HIS A 194 -2.11 -5.69 5.83
CA HIS A 194 -0.99 -5.00 6.45
C HIS A 194 -0.05 -6.02 7.10
N ARG A 195 1.21 -6.03 6.65
CA ARG A 195 2.23 -7.04 7.02
C ARG A 195 1.96 -8.47 6.50
N GLU A 196 1.17 -8.64 5.45
CA GLU A 196 1.45 -9.70 4.45
C GLU A 196 2.72 -9.38 3.62
N VAL A 197 3.47 -8.37 4.03
CA VAL A 197 4.91 -8.29 3.84
C VAL A 197 5.51 -9.52 4.51
N ILE A 198 6.07 -10.41 3.68
CA ILE A 198 7.02 -11.44 4.07
C ILE A 198 7.82 -11.01 5.32
N SER A 199 7.47 -11.57 6.47
CA SER A 199 7.97 -11.11 7.77
C SER A 199 9.07 -12.01 8.34
N THR A 200 9.28 -13.16 7.73
CA THR A 200 10.32 -14.13 8.10
C THR A 200 11.17 -14.49 6.89
N SER A 201 12.43 -14.84 7.14
CA SER A 201 13.33 -15.39 6.13
C SER A 201 12.75 -16.64 5.45
N LYS A 202 12.03 -17.47 6.20
CA LYS A 202 11.34 -18.66 5.66
C LYS A 202 10.23 -18.30 4.67
N MET A 203 9.36 -17.35 5.01
CA MET A 203 8.32 -16.87 4.08
C MET A 203 8.95 -16.21 2.85
N LEU A 204 10.08 -15.54 3.02
CA LEU A 204 10.81 -14.92 1.92
C LEU A 204 11.34 -15.95 0.96
N ALA A 205 12.07 -16.93 1.49
CA ALA A 205 12.60 -18.03 0.71
C ALA A 205 11.48 -18.78 -0.03
N ALA A 206 10.36 -19.06 0.63
CA ALA A 206 9.21 -19.70 0.00
C ALA A 206 8.64 -18.87 -1.17
N LYS A 207 8.49 -17.56 -1.00
CA LYS A 207 8.00 -16.67 -2.08
C LYS A 207 9.01 -16.48 -3.21
N LEU A 208 10.29 -16.38 -2.90
CA LEU A 208 11.35 -16.34 -3.92
C LEU A 208 11.39 -17.65 -4.72
N ALA A 209 11.25 -18.80 -4.07
CA ALA A 209 11.19 -20.09 -4.74
C ALA A 209 9.95 -20.21 -5.65
N GLU A 210 8.79 -19.74 -5.19
CA GLU A 210 7.57 -19.69 -6.00
C GLU A 210 7.76 -18.84 -7.27
N LEU A 211 8.36 -17.65 -7.12
CA LEU A 211 8.63 -16.74 -8.24
C LEU A 211 9.67 -17.33 -9.20
N ALA A 212 10.77 -17.88 -8.69
CA ALA A 212 11.79 -18.55 -9.50
C ALA A 212 11.20 -19.73 -10.30
N THR A 213 10.33 -20.53 -9.67
CA THR A 213 9.62 -21.63 -10.36
C THR A 213 8.76 -21.11 -11.51
N ARG A 214 8.07 -19.98 -11.33
CA ARG A 214 7.28 -19.35 -12.40
C ARG A 214 8.17 -18.82 -13.54
N ILE A 215 9.30 -18.20 -13.22
CA ILE A 215 10.27 -17.73 -14.22
C ILE A 215 10.83 -18.91 -15.02
N ARG A 216 11.28 -19.98 -14.36
CA ARG A 216 11.78 -21.19 -15.03
C ARG A 216 10.76 -21.75 -16.00
N LYS A 217 9.50 -21.89 -15.58
CA LYS A 217 8.40 -22.35 -16.46
C LYS A 217 8.23 -21.44 -17.69
N ARG A 218 8.30 -20.12 -17.51
CA ARG A 218 8.20 -19.16 -18.62
C ARG A 218 9.39 -19.24 -19.58
N VAL A 219 10.61 -19.38 -19.07
CA VAL A 219 11.81 -19.54 -19.90
C VAL A 219 11.75 -20.84 -20.69
N ASN A 220 11.36 -21.96 -20.07
CA ASN A 220 11.15 -23.23 -20.77
C ASN A 220 10.11 -23.08 -21.90
N ASN A 221 8.97 -22.44 -21.63
CA ASN A 221 7.96 -22.19 -22.65
C ASN A 221 8.49 -21.30 -23.78
N ALA A 222 9.30 -20.28 -23.46
CA ALA A 222 9.91 -19.41 -24.47
C ALA A 222 10.88 -20.19 -25.35
N LEU A 223 11.76 -21.02 -24.78
CA LEU A 223 12.73 -21.83 -25.53
C LEU A 223 12.05 -22.83 -26.47
N LEU A 224 10.90 -23.37 -26.09
CA LEU A 224 10.11 -24.28 -26.93
C LEU A 224 9.48 -23.61 -28.16
N VAL A 225 9.12 -22.32 -28.04
CA VAL A 225 8.38 -21.59 -29.08
C VAL A 225 9.32 -20.73 -29.94
N GLU A 226 10.41 -20.23 -29.37
CA GLU A 226 11.37 -19.39 -30.06
C GLU A 226 12.12 -20.15 -31.16
N SER A 227 12.39 -19.46 -32.27
CA SER A 227 13.31 -19.97 -33.29
C SER A 227 14.75 -19.99 -32.76
N LYS A 228 15.68 -20.62 -33.50
CA LYS A 228 17.12 -20.64 -33.16
C LYS A 228 17.76 -19.25 -33.05
N HIS A 229 17.10 -18.20 -33.56
CA HIS A 229 17.54 -16.81 -33.48
C HIS A 229 16.76 -15.99 -32.44
N GLY A 230 15.86 -16.61 -31.67
CA GLY A 230 15.16 -15.98 -30.57
C GLY A 230 16.11 -15.57 -29.44
N PRO A 231 15.77 -14.52 -28.68
CA PRO A 231 16.65 -13.97 -27.65
C PRO A 231 16.97 -14.96 -26.53
N MET A 232 16.02 -15.79 -26.08
CA MET A 232 16.29 -16.82 -25.07
C MET A 232 17.12 -17.96 -25.65
N GLN A 233 16.88 -18.38 -26.89
CA GLN A 233 17.68 -19.42 -27.56
C GLN A 233 19.15 -18.97 -27.76
N GLN A 234 19.38 -17.71 -28.12
CA GLN A 234 20.72 -17.14 -28.21
C GLN A 234 21.41 -17.06 -26.84
N LEU A 235 20.69 -16.61 -25.81
CA LEU A 235 21.25 -16.53 -24.45
C LEU A 235 21.60 -17.91 -23.89
N PHE A 236 20.74 -18.91 -24.14
CA PHE A 236 21.00 -20.31 -23.81
C PHE A 236 22.28 -20.81 -24.47
N LYS A 237 22.41 -20.65 -25.80
CA LYS A 237 23.61 -21.05 -26.55
C LYS A 237 24.86 -20.36 -26.05
N ALA A 238 24.80 -19.05 -25.83
CA ALA A 238 25.94 -18.31 -25.30
C ALA A 238 26.38 -18.87 -23.94
N CYS A 239 25.45 -19.15 -23.02
CA CYS A 239 25.77 -19.77 -21.73
C CYS A 239 26.33 -21.19 -21.88
N GLN A 240 25.80 -21.97 -22.82
CA GLN A 240 26.26 -23.33 -23.08
C GLN A 240 27.70 -23.34 -23.64
N GLU A 241 28.01 -22.44 -24.57
CA GLU A 241 29.33 -22.37 -25.21
C GLU A 241 30.40 -21.79 -24.29
N THR A 242 30.05 -20.79 -23.47
CA THR A 242 31.00 -20.04 -22.63
C THR A 242 31.16 -20.60 -21.23
N LEU A 243 30.09 -21.14 -20.64
CA LEU A 243 30.06 -21.48 -19.22
C LEU A 243 30.01 -23.00 -18.99
N ILE A 244 29.04 -23.69 -19.59
CA ILE A 244 28.76 -25.11 -19.32
C ILE A 244 28.34 -25.82 -20.62
N ARG A 245 29.26 -26.58 -21.22
CA ARG A 245 29.02 -27.24 -22.53
C ARG A 245 27.85 -28.23 -22.52
N ASP A 246 27.63 -28.93 -21.41
CA ASP A 246 26.54 -29.93 -21.27
C ASP A 246 25.27 -29.33 -20.62
N LEU A 247 25.04 -28.03 -20.78
CA LEU A 247 23.88 -27.35 -20.22
C LEU A 247 22.61 -27.73 -21.00
N SER A 248 21.66 -28.39 -20.34
CA SER A 248 20.31 -28.61 -20.88
C SER A 248 19.46 -27.34 -20.76
N GLU A 249 18.47 -27.16 -21.65
CA GLU A 249 17.53 -26.03 -21.62
C GLU A 249 16.86 -25.84 -20.24
N ASP A 250 16.42 -26.92 -19.59
CA ASP A 250 15.76 -26.84 -18.29
C ASP A 250 16.71 -26.43 -17.15
N ARG A 251 17.96 -26.91 -17.17
CA ARG A 251 19.01 -26.42 -16.24
C ARG A 251 19.37 -24.96 -16.50
N PHE A 252 19.39 -24.54 -17.76
CA PHE A 252 19.58 -23.13 -18.09
C PHE A 252 18.43 -22.28 -17.53
N ALA A 253 17.17 -22.70 -17.73
CA ALA A 253 16.01 -21.99 -17.21
C ALA A 253 16.00 -21.90 -15.68
N ASP A 254 16.45 -22.95 -14.98
CA ASP A 254 16.61 -22.95 -13.53
C ASP A 254 17.71 -21.97 -13.07
N MET A 255 18.89 -22.02 -13.69
CA MET A 255 20.00 -21.11 -13.40
C MET A 255 19.63 -19.65 -13.68
N PHE A 256 18.91 -19.38 -14.77
CA PHE A 256 18.40 -18.07 -15.13
C PHE A 256 17.43 -17.56 -14.04
N ALA A 257 16.47 -18.38 -13.64
CA ALA A 257 15.50 -18.02 -12.60
C ALA A 257 16.17 -17.74 -11.24
N GLN A 258 17.14 -18.54 -10.84
CA GLN A 258 17.92 -18.33 -9.62
C GLN A 258 18.72 -17.02 -9.69
N THR A 259 19.40 -16.76 -10.80
CA THR A 259 20.19 -15.54 -11.01
C THR A 259 19.31 -14.29 -10.89
N VAL A 260 18.13 -14.29 -11.52
CA VAL A 260 17.16 -13.19 -11.39
C VAL A 260 16.69 -13.02 -9.95
N ALA A 261 16.29 -14.11 -9.29
CA ALA A 261 15.76 -14.06 -7.93
C ALA A 261 16.79 -13.54 -6.92
N TYR A 262 18.01 -14.08 -6.93
CA TYR A 262 19.09 -13.64 -6.05
C TYR A 262 19.61 -12.25 -6.42
N GLY A 263 19.70 -11.93 -7.72
CA GLY A 263 20.12 -10.61 -8.19
C GLY A 263 19.19 -9.49 -7.70
N LEU A 264 17.88 -9.67 -7.88
CA LEU A 264 16.88 -8.70 -7.42
C LEU A 264 16.83 -8.60 -5.88
N PHE A 265 16.94 -9.73 -5.18
CA PHE A 265 17.00 -9.73 -3.72
C PHE A 265 18.24 -8.99 -3.21
N SER A 266 19.42 -9.30 -3.76
CA SER A 266 20.69 -8.65 -3.43
C SER A 266 20.64 -7.14 -3.70
N ALA A 267 20.08 -6.73 -4.85
CA ALA A 267 19.90 -5.32 -5.18
C ALA A 267 19.00 -4.61 -4.16
N ARG A 268 17.89 -5.24 -3.73
CA ARG A 268 16.97 -4.65 -2.74
C ARG A 268 17.62 -4.52 -1.36
N CYS A 269 18.39 -5.52 -0.93
CA CYS A 269 19.16 -5.48 0.32
C CYS A 269 20.21 -4.37 0.27
N SER A 270 20.97 -4.29 -0.82
CA SER A 270 22.07 -3.32 -0.97
C SER A 270 21.59 -1.87 -1.04
N ARG A 271 20.40 -1.61 -1.61
CA ARG A 271 19.77 -0.27 -1.59
C ARG A 271 19.45 0.22 -0.18
N ARG A 272 19.12 -0.67 0.77
CA ARG A 272 18.90 -0.28 2.18
C ARG A 272 20.21 -0.02 2.94
N SER A 273 21.31 -0.57 2.45
CA SER A 273 22.64 -0.45 3.05
C SER A 273 23.51 0.63 2.40
N GLY A 274 23.05 1.29 1.33
CA GLY A 274 23.78 2.33 0.60
C GLY A 274 24.92 1.84 -0.29
N ALA A 275 25.04 0.53 -0.53
CA ALA A 275 26.26 -0.07 -1.11
C ALA A 275 26.21 -0.31 -2.63
N LEU A 276 25.02 -0.38 -3.26
CA LEU A 276 24.88 -0.58 -4.70
C LEU A 276 23.68 0.18 -5.26
N VAL A 277 23.95 1.17 -6.10
CA VAL A 277 22.98 1.73 -7.03
C VAL A 277 23.03 0.84 -8.27
N ALA A 278 22.00 0.02 -8.48
CA ALA A 278 21.81 -0.59 -9.79
C ALA A 278 21.56 0.56 -10.77
N GLU A 279 22.57 0.90 -11.57
CA GLU A 279 22.38 1.69 -12.78
C GLU A 279 21.30 0.98 -13.59
N ASN A 280 20.24 1.71 -13.92
CA ASN A 280 19.20 1.19 -14.78
C ASN A 280 19.88 0.81 -16.09
N LEU A 281 19.86 -0.48 -16.46
CA LEU A 281 20.05 -0.91 -17.83
C LEU A 281 18.88 -0.35 -18.65
N LYS A 282 19.05 0.90 -19.09
CA LYS A 282 18.33 1.53 -20.18
C LYS A 282 19.38 1.99 -21.17
N ASP A 283 19.57 1.19 -22.21
CA ASP A 283 19.62 1.73 -23.57
C ASP A 283 18.24 1.50 -24.18
#